data_AF-A0A6A4HV59-F1
#
_entry.id   AF-A0A6A4HV59-F1
#
_cell.length_a   1.000
_cell.length_b   1.000
_cell.length_c   1.000
_cell.angle_alpha   90.00
_cell.angle_beta   90.00
_cell.angle_gamma   90.00
#
_symmetry.space_group_name_H-M   'P 1'
#
loop_
_entity.id
_entity.type
_entity.pdbx_description
1 polymer ?
#
loop_
_entity_poly.entity_id
_entity_poly.type
_entity_poly.pdbx_seq_one_letter_code
_entity_poly.pdbx_strand_id
1 'polypeptide(L)'
;TGNMSGHVEKCWGQEAVNTVKDSTLDKACLAIKTFGKKSQTQLTAALKRFKRWAETFSTCPPEKKMACVVTAQWVAESAHLFHIVHGRYYHWLQKEGCPKHYLPSKETVAWDMKKLYTKTKAKLAEEPQVSP
;
A
#
# COMPACT_ATOMS: atom_id res chain seq x y z
N THR A 1 -25.41 20.16 -14.84
CA THR A 1 -24.33 20.78 -14.02
C THR A 1 -24.49 20.60 -12.51
N GLY A 2 -25.69 20.36 -11.98
CA GLY A 2 -25.92 20.21 -10.52
C GLY A 2 -25.18 19.07 -9.81
N ASN A 3 -24.84 17.98 -10.52
CA ASN A 3 -24.11 16.85 -9.92
C ASN A 3 -22.66 17.21 -9.55
N MET A 4 -22.00 18.03 -10.38
CA MET A 4 -20.64 18.48 -10.10
C MET A 4 -20.59 19.44 -8.92
N SER A 5 -21.51 20.41 -8.84
CA SER A 5 -21.57 21.35 -7.72
C SER A 5 -21.81 20.62 -6.39
N GLY A 6 -22.74 19.67 -6.35
CA GLY A 6 -23.00 18.87 -5.15
C GLY A 6 -21.81 17.99 -4.73
N HIS A 7 -21.02 17.50 -5.69
CA HIS A 7 -19.79 16.76 -5.37
C HIS A 7 -18.69 17.66 -4.79
N VAL A 8 -18.49 18.84 -5.39
CA VAL A 8 -17.49 19.81 -4.92
C VAL A 8 -17.83 20.30 -3.50
N GLU A 9 -19.10 20.57 -3.21
CA GLU A 9 -19.57 20.94 -1.86
C GLU A 9 -19.29 19.84 -0.83
N LYS A 10 -19.51 18.57 -1.17
CA LYS A 10 -19.19 17.44 -0.28
C LYS A 10 -17.69 17.26 -0.04
N CYS A 11 -16.87 17.47 -1.07
CA CYS A 11 -15.42 17.25 -0.97
C CYS A 11 -14.67 18.37 -0.25
N TRP A 12 -15.09 19.62 -0.43
CA TRP A 12 -14.36 20.80 0.04
C TRP A 12 -15.13 21.62 1.10
N GLY A 13 -16.44 21.39 1.22
CA GLY A 13 -17.35 22.15 2.08
C GLY A 13 -17.93 23.38 1.38
N GLN A 14 -19.14 23.76 1.78
CA GLN A 14 -19.88 24.88 1.20
C GLN A 14 -19.09 26.20 1.19
N GLU A 15 -18.33 26.46 2.27
CA GLU A 15 -17.52 27.66 2.45
C GLU A 15 -16.44 27.82 1.39
N ALA A 16 -15.73 26.74 1.06
CA ALA A 16 -14.71 26.74 0.01
C ALA A 16 -15.34 26.96 -1.37
N VAL A 17 -16.51 26.35 -1.62
CA VAL A 17 -17.24 26.52 -2.89
C VAL A 17 -17.71 27.96 -3.07
N ASN A 18 -18.29 28.56 -2.02
CA ASN A 18 -18.77 29.94 -2.07
C ASN A 18 -17.63 30.95 -2.28
N THR A 19 -16.45 30.71 -1.72
CA THR A 19 -15.27 31.58 -1.89
C THR A 19 -14.76 31.59 -3.33
N VAL A 20 -14.93 30.48 -4.05
CA VAL A 20 -14.36 30.26 -5.38
C VAL A 20 -15.37 30.53 -6.50
N LYS A 21 -16.67 30.55 -6.20
CA LYS A 21 -17.77 30.59 -7.17
C LYS A 21 -17.67 31.73 -8.19
N ASP A 22 -17.20 32.90 -7.75
CA ASP A 22 -17.08 34.12 -8.58
C ASP A 22 -15.62 34.53 -8.85
N SER A 23 -14.66 33.61 -8.61
CA SER A 23 -13.24 33.86 -8.78
C SER A 23 -12.71 33.42 -10.15
N THR A 24 -11.65 34.07 -10.62
CA THR A 24 -10.86 33.57 -11.75
C THR A 24 -10.14 32.26 -11.38
N LEU A 25 -9.85 31.42 -12.39
CA LEU A 25 -9.29 30.08 -12.20
C LEU A 25 -7.98 30.08 -11.37
N ASP A 26 -7.12 31.08 -11.55
CA ASP A 26 -5.87 31.20 -10.77
C ASP A 26 -6.14 31.53 -9.29
N LYS A 27 -7.09 32.42 -9.02
CA LYS A 27 -7.49 32.77 -7.65
C LYS A 27 -8.20 31.60 -6.96
N ALA A 28 -9.04 30.88 -7.71
CA ALA A 28 -9.68 29.64 -7.27
C ALA A 28 -8.65 28.59 -6.83
N CYS A 29 -7.63 28.34 -7.66
CA CYS A 29 -6.56 27.40 -7.36
C CYS A 29 -5.74 27.80 -6.12
N LEU A 30 -5.48 29.10 -5.93
CA LEU A 30 -4.78 29.60 -4.74
C LEU A 30 -5.62 29.47 -3.46
N ALA A 31 -6.92 29.80 -3.53
CA ALA A 31 -7.83 29.65 -2.39
C ALA A 31 -7.98 28.17 -2.00
N ILE A 32 -8.11 27.25 -2.96
CA ILE A 32 -8.22 25.81 -2.65
C ILE A 32 -6.96 25.27 -1.94
N LYS A 33 -5.77 25.83 -2.24
CA LYS A 33 -4.53 25.46 -1.54
C LYS A 33 -4.54 25.85 -0.06
N THR A 34 -5.23 26.94 0.33
CA THR A 34 -5.28 27.40 1.73
C THR A 34 -6.31 26.62 2.56
N PHE A 35 -7.41 26.15 1.97
CA PHE A 35 -8.44 25.38 2.67
C PHE A 35 -7.99 23.97 3.11
N GLY A 36 -6.87 23.47 2.60
CA GLY A 36 -6.33 22.15 2.92
C GLY A 36 -7.20 21.00 2.38
N LYS A 37 -6.59 19.82 2.15
CA LYS A 37 -7.32 18.64 1.66
C LYS A 37 -8.20 18.04 2.78
N LYS A 38 -9.40 18.58 2.99
CA LYS A 38 -10.42 17.97 3.89
C LYS A 38 -10.79 16.54 3.48
N SER A 39 -10.59 16.17 2.21
CA SER A 39 -10.84 14.79 1.73
C SER A 39 -9.88 13.75 2.32
N GLN A 40 -8.63 14.12 2.66
CA GLN A 40 -7.69 13.21 3.32
C GLN A 40 -8.03 12.97 4.79
N THR A 41 -8.59 13.97 5.47
CA THR A 41 -9.06 13.79 6.86
C THR A 41 -10.31 12.91 6.90
N GLN A 42 -11.19 12.96 5.90
CA GLN A 42 -12.35 12.06 5.82
C GLN A 42 -11.96 10.60 5.60
N LEU A 43 -10.99 10.31 4.72
CA LEU A 43 -10.56 8.94 4.49
C LEU A 43 -9.87 8.39 5.75
N THR A 44 -8.92 9.13 6.31
CA THR A 44 -8.26 8.76 7.57
C THR A 44 -9.25 8.60 8.72
N ALA A 45 -10.27 9.46 8.83
CA ALA A 45 -11.32 9.35 9.84
C ALA A 45 -12.25 8.14 9.61
N ALA A 46 -12.61 7.86 8.36
CA ALA A 46 -13.36 6.66 8.00
C ALA A 46 -12.58 5.39 8.33
N LEU A 47 -11.28 5.36 8.02
CA LEU A 47 -10.40 4.24 8.35
C LEU A 47 -10.22 4.06 9.86
N LYS A 48 -10.14 5.14 10.64
CA LYS A 48 -10.14 5.08 12.12
C LYS A 48 -11.41 4.48 12.70
N ARG A 49 -12.54 4.55 11.99
CA ARG A 49 -13.80 3.89 12.39
C ARG A 49 -13.68 2.37 12.33
N PHE A 50 -12.85 1.86 11.42
CA PHE A 50 -12.44 0.46 11.34
C PHE A 50 -11.15 0.23 12.14
N LYS A 51 -11.20 0.43 13.47
CA LYS A 51 -10.03 0.40 14.37
C LYS A 51 -9.08 -0.78 14.13
N ARG A 52 -9.61 -1.97 13.85
CA ARG A 52 -8.82 -3.19 13.61
C ARG A 52 -8.18 -3.25 12.22
N TRP A 53 -8.77 -2.58 11.23
CA TRP A 53 -8.30 -2.60 9.84
C TRP A 53 -7.09 -1.67 9.69
N ALA A 54 -7.17 -0.44 10.22
CA ALA A 54 -6.10 0.55 10.08
C ALA A 54 -4.74 0.12 10.67
N GLU A 55 -4.73 -0.80 11.65
CA GLU A 55 -3.50 -1.35 12.24
C GLU A 55 -2.80 -2.37 11.32
N THR A 56 -3.55 -3.03 10.42
CA THR A 56 -3.03 -4.08 9.53
C THR A 56 -2.52 -3.58 8.18
N PHE A 57 -2.80 -2.32 7.81
CA PHE A 57 -2.40 -1.77 6.51
C PHE A 57 -1.38 -0.64 6.67
N SER A 58 -0.24 -0.79 5.99
CA SER A 58 0.70 0.31 5.79
C SER A 58 0.30 1.09 4.54
N THR A 59 0.21 2.41 4.65
CA THR A 59 0.09 3.31 3.48
C THR A 59 1.43 3.55 2.80
N CYS A 60 2.53 3.20 3.46
CA CYS A 60 3.87 3.32 2.91
C CYS A 60 4.20 2.04 2.13
N PRO A 61 4.69 2.17 0.88
CA PRO A 61 5.21 1.03 0.13
C PRO A 61 6.32 0.32 0.93
N PRO A 62 6.37 -1.02 0.90
CA PRO A 62 7.43 -1.73 1.60
C PRO A 62 8.79 -1.37 0.98
N GLU A 63 9.82 -1.30 1.83
CA GLU A 63 11.19 -1.18 1.36
C GLU A 63 11.59 -2.38 0.49
N LYS A 64 12.59 -2.19 -0.38
CA LYS A 64 13.13 -3.25 -1.25
C LYS A 64 13.43 -4.56 -0.49
N LYS A 65 14.07 -4.46 0.67
CA LYS A 65 14.40 -5.63 1.50
C LYS A 65 13.14 -6.34 2.02
N MET A 66 12.15 -5.59 2.46
CA MET A 66 10.89 -6.14 2.96
C MET A 66 10.12 -6.81 1.81
N ALA A 67 10.04 -6.17 0.64
CA ALA A 67 9.40 -6.74 -0.54
C ALA A 67 10.01 -8.09 -0.95
N CYS A 68 11.34 -8.22 -0.91
CA CYS A 68 12.02 -9.49 -1.14
C CYS A 68 11.61 -10.58 -0.13
N VAL A 69 11.67 -10.27 1.17
CA VAL A 69 11.36 -11.24 2.24
C VAL A 69 9.91 -11.68 2.19
N VAL A 70 8.97 -10.74 2.07
CA VAL A 70 7.53 -11.03 1.99
C VAL A 70 7.21 -11.87 0.76
N THR A 71 7.84 -11.57 -0.39
CA THR A 71 7.64 -12.37 -1.60
C THR A 71 8.20 -13.79 -1.44
N ALA A 72 9.39 -13.94 -0.85
CA ALA A 72 9.97 -15.26 -0.59
C ALA A 72 9.14 -16.08 0.39
N GLN A 73 8.61 -15.45 1.44
CA GLN A 73 7.70 -16.08 2.38
C GLN A 73 6.41 -16.54 1.70
N TRP A 74 5.76 -15.66 0.92
CA TRP A 74 4.54 -16.01 0.17
C TRP A 74 4.74 -17.18 -0.79
N VAL A 75 5.86 -17.19 -1.52
CA VAL A 75 6.22 -18.29 -2.45
C VAL A 75 6.43 -19.59 -1.68
N ALA A 76 7.10 -19.55 -0.52
CA ALA A 76 7.32 -20.72 0.32
C ALA A 76 6.01 -21.28 0.91
N GLU A 77 5.15 -20.40 1.46
CA GLU A 77 3.86 -20.78 2.05
C GLU A 77 2.89 -21.35 1.03
N SER A 78 2.89 -20.80 -0.18
CA SER A 78 1.98 -21.23 -1.26
C SER A 78 2.55 -22.35 -2.14
N ALA A 79 3.76 -22.84 -1.82
CA ALA A 79 4.50 -23.83 -2.60
C ALA A 79 4.60 -23.48 -4.11
N HIS A 80 4.75 -22.20 -4.43
CA HIS A 80 4.85 -21.74 -5.81
C HIS A 80 6.26 -21.92 -6.37
N LEU A 81 6.35 -22.12 -7.68
CA LEU A 81 7.62 -22.05 -8.40
C LEU A 81 8.11 -20.60 -8.45
N PHE A 82 9.42 -20.39 -8.32
CA PHE A 82 10.01 -19.03 -8.31
C PHE A 82 9.69 -18.18 -9.53
N HIS A 83 9.34 -18.80 -10.66
CA HIS A 83 8.99 -18.08 -11.89
C HIS A 83 7.68 -17.30 -11.78
N ILE A 84 6.84 -17.54 -10.74
CA ILE A 84 5.58 -16.83 -10.53
C ILE A 84 5.77 -15.31 -10.43
N VAL A 85 6.92 -14.87 -9.93
CA VAL A 85 7.24 -13.43 -9.80
C VAL A 85 7.49 -12.74 -11.14
N HIS A 86 7.71 -13.50 -12.21
CA HIS A 86 7.76 -12.99 -13.59
C HIS A 86 6.41 -13.10 -14.31
N GLY A 87 5.38 -13.64 -13.65
CA GLY A 87 4.05 -13.78 -14.23
C GLY A 87 3.44 -12.42 -14.56
N ARG A 88 2.85 -12.30 -15.76
CA ARG A 88 2.23 -11.05 -16.23
C ARG A 88 1.22 -10.49 -15.23
N TYR A 89 0.36 -11.34 -14.68
CA TYR A 89 -0.67 -10.95 -13.72
C TYR A 89 -0.09 -10.49 -12.38
N TYR A 90 0.96 -11.17 -11.88
CA TYR A 90 1.67 -10.75 -10.67
C TYR A 90 2.33 -9.39 -10.87
N HIS A 91 3.02 -9.20 -11.99
CA HIS A 91 3.65 -7.93 -12.35
C HIS A 91 2.62 -6.79 -12.44
N TRP A 92 1.49 -7.06 -13.10
CA TRP A 92 0.39 -6.09 -13.21
C TRP A 92 -0.14 -5.72 -11.83
N LEU A 93 -0.50 -6.71 -11.01
CA LEU A 93 -1.06 -6.49 -9.67
C LEU A 93 -0.12 -5.68 -8.76
N GLN A 94 1.18 -6.00 -8.77
CA GLN A 94 2.16 -5.33 -7.90
C GLN A 94 2.55 -3.92 -8.38
N LYS A 95 2.35 -3.62 -9.67
CA LYS A 95 2.66 -2.31 -10.27
C LYS A 95 1.43 -1.43 -10.40
N GLU A 96 0.22 -1.98 -10.29
CA GLU A 96 -1.02 -1.24 -10.37
C GLU A 96 -1.08 -0.21 -9.23
N GLY A 97 -1.26 1.07 -9.58
CA GLY A 97 -1.21 2.18 -8.63
C GLY A 97 0.18 2.53 -8.08
N CYS A 98 1.22 1.72 -8.32
CA CYS A 98 2.59 1.98 -7.85
C CYS A 98 3.68 1.57 -8.88
N PRO A 99 3.92 2.36 -9.95
CA PRO A 99 4.90 2.02 -10.99
C PRO A 99 6.34 1.87 -10.47
N LYS A 100 6.69 2.58 -9.39
CA LYS A 100 8.02 2.56 -8.76
C LYS A 100 8.22 1.39 -7.78
N HIS A 101 7.19 0.58 -7.54
CA HIS A 101 7.30 -0.56 -6.63
C HIS A 101 8.39 -1.54 -7.07
N TYR A 102 9.24 -1.98 -6.16
CA TYR A 102 10.31 -2.92 -6.50
C TYR A 102 9.75 -4.34 -6.61
N LEU A 103 10.13 -5.05 -7.66
CA LEU A 103 9.80 -6.47 -7.86
C LEU A 103 11.07 -7.31 -7.81
N PRO A 104 11.15 -8.33 -6.94
CA PRO A 104 12.32 -9.20 -6.88
C PRO A 104 12.38 -10.10 -8.12
N SER A 105 13.59 -10.38 -8.59
CA SER A 105 13.80 -11.39 -9.64
C SER A 105 13.62 -12.81 -9.07
N LYS A 106 13.38 -13.79 -9.95
CA LYS A 106 13.30 -15.20 -9.54
C LYS A 106 14.54 -15.68 -8.79
N GLU A 107 15.73 -15.21 -9.17
CA GLU A 107 16.99 -15.54 -8.51
C GLU A 107 17.01 -14.94 -7.10
N THR A 108 16.61 -13.68 -6.96
CA THR A 108 16.54 -13.00 -5.66
C THR A 108 15.63 -13.77 -4.70
N VAL A 109 14.45 -14.18 -5.17
CA VAL A 109 13.51 -14.98 -4.37
C VAL A 109 14.11 -16.33 -3.98
N ALA A 110 14.78 -17.03 -4.90
CA ALA A 110 15.44 -18.31 -4.60
C ALA A 110 16.56 -18.16 -3.55
N TRP A 111 17.37 -17.10 -3.66
CA TRP A 111 18.42 -16.78 -2.68
C TRP A 111 17.84 -16.47 -1.30
N ASP A 112 16.80 -15.64 -1.23
CA ASP A 112 16.15 -15.29 0.03
C ASP A 112 15.43 -16.49 0.65
N MET A 113 14.78 -17.34 -0.14
CA MET A 113 14.15 -18.56 0.35
C MET A 113 15.18 -19.53 0.92
N LYS A 114 16.35 -19.71 0.26
CA LYS A 114 17.45 -20.51 0.80
C LYS A 114 17.93 -19.95 2.13
N LYS A 115 18.05 -18.62 2.24
CA LYS A 115 18.46 -17.95 3.49
C LYS A 115 17.43 -18.15 4.61
N LEU A 116 16.14 -18.06 4.30
CA LEU A 116 15.05 -18.34 5.24
C LEU A 116 15.11 -19.80 5.70
N TYR A 117 15.24 -20.75 4.77
CA TYR A 117 15.37 -22.17 5.08
C TYR A 117 16.54 -22.47 6.02
N THR A 118 17.75 -21.99 5.70
CA THR A 118 18.93 -22.20 6.55
C THR A 118 18.73 -21.62 7.95
N LYS A 119 18.14 -20.43 8.06
CA LYS A 119 17.84 -19.81 9.36
C LYS A 119 16.82 -20.61 10.16
N THR A 120 15.73 -21.04 9.52
CA THR A 120 14.71 -21.85 10.18
C THR A 120 15.28 -23.20 10.62
N LYS A 121 16.10 -23.84 9.78
CA LYS A 121 16.79 -25.09 10.12
C LYS A 121 17.72 -24.92 11.32
N ALA A 122 18.47 -23.82 11.40
CA ALA A 122 19.33 -23.53 12.55
C ALA A 122 18.51 -23.34 13.83
N LYS A 123 17.44 -22.55 13.78
CA LYS A 123 16.52 -22.36 14.92
C LYS A 123 15.93 -23.67 15.42
N LEU A 124 15.45 -24.53 14.52
CA LEU A 124 14.90 -25.84 14.87
C LEU A 124 15.95 -26.78 15.48
N ALA A 125 17.24 -26.59 15.17
CA ALA A 125 18.32 -27.37 15.78
C ALA A 125 18.69 -26.85 17.18
N GLU A 126 18.44 -25.57 17.46
CA GLU A 126 18.65 -24.94 18.77
C GLU A 126 17.50 -25.24 19.75
N GLU A 127 16.29 -25.51 19.25
CA GLU A 127 15.16 -25.93 20.08
C GLU A 127 15.41 -27.37 20.60
N PRO A 128 15.68 -27.57 21.91
CA PRO A 128 15.81 -28.91 22.46
C PRO A 128 14.47 -29.63 22.32
N GLN A 129 14.51 -30.88 21.84
CA GLN A 129 13.36 -31.78 21.82
C GLN A 129 12.90 -31.96 23.28
N VAL A 130 11.87 -31.23 23.69
CA VAL A 130 11.13 -31.56 24.92
C VAL A 130 10.31 -32.79 24.55
N SER A 131 10.90 -33.97 24.77
CA SER A 131 10.19 -35.24 24.64
C SER A 131 8.92 -35.19 25.52
N PRO A 132 7.76 -35.65 25.02
CA PRO A 132 6.56 -35.84 25.83
C PRO A 132 6.78 -36.80 27.00
#